data_AF-A0A0N1L3S4-F1
#
_entry.id   AF-A0A0N1L3S4-F1
#
_cell.length_a   1.000
_cell.length_b   1.000
_cell.length_c   1.000
_cell.angle_alpha   90.00
_cell.angle_beta   90.00
_cell.angle_gamma   90.00
#
_symmetry.space_group_name_H-M   'P 1'
#
loop_
_entity.id
_entity.type
_entity.pdbx_description
1 polymer ?
#
loop_
_entity_poly.entity_id
_entity_poly.type
_entity_poly.pdbx_seq_one_letter_code
_entity_poly.pdbx_strand_id
1 'polypeptide(L)'
;MTALADRCETLAPDEQRLGFERTLRALGDVALAPEGLAGDNDSLWVSLLADSGAYESAALALIPPAAAFSGGRLEDGRFSAQIVLPSGAGAHSREAKSLAMAWLAALLRALAREMIEESRLH
;
A
#
# COMPACT_ATOMS: atom_id res chain seq x y z
N MET A 1 8.32 -7.87 0.07
CA MET A 1 7.10 -7.06 -0.17
C MET A 1 6.14 -7.69 -1.18
N THR A 2 6.60 -8.33 -2.28
CA THR A 2 5.72 -8.98 -3.28
C THR A 2 4.71 -9.98 -2.69
N ALA A 3 5.16 -10.91 -1.84
CA ALA A 3 4.27 -11.87 -1.18
C ALA A 3 3.29 -11.23 -0.18
N LEU A 4 3.55 -10.01 0.30
CA LEU A 4 2.59 -9.25 1.11
C LEU A 4 1.55 -8.58 0.20
N ALA A 5 1.97 -8.02 -0.93
CA ALA A 5 1.06 -7.48 -1.94
C ALA A 5 0.07 -8.54 -2.47
N ASP A 6 0.56 -9.74 -2.80
CA ASP A 6 -0.29 -10.86 -3.23
C ASP A 6 -1.32 -11.23 -2.13
N ARG A 7 -0.91 -11.16 -0.85
CA ARG A 7 -1.83 -11.42 0.27
C ARG A 7 -2.89 -10.34 0.38
N CYS A 8 -2.55 -9.06 0.30
CA CYS A 8 -3.50 -7.96 0.31
C CYS A 8 -4.61 -8.17 -0.74
N GLU A 9 -4.25 -8.54 -1.97
CA GLU A 9 -5.19 -8.79 -3.07
C GLU A 9 -6.20 -9.90 -2.74
N THR A 10 -5.83 -10.89 -1.92
CA THR A 10 -6.67 -12.04 -1.57
C THR A 10 -7.57 -11.84 -0.33
N LEU A 11 -7.33 -10.82 0.48
CA LEU A 11 -8.09 -10.60 1.73
C LEU A 11 -9.54 -10.24 1.44
N ALA A 12 -10.47 -10.89 2.13
CA ALA A 12 -11.88 -10.54 2.11
C ALA A 12 -12.14 -9.20 2.81
N PRO A 13 -13.30 -8.54 2.57
CA PRO A 13 -13.60 -7.24 3.15
C PRO A 13 -13.50 -7.17 4.68
N ASP A 14 -13.83 -8.26 5.38
CA ASP A 14 -13.74 -8.44 6.83
C ASP A 14 -12.32 -8.74 7.34
N GLU A 15 -11.39 -9.08 6.45
CA GLU A 15 -9.99 -9.39 6.79
C GLU A 15 -9.04 -8.20 6.53
N GLN A 16 -9.55 -7.06 6.05
CA GLN A 16 -8.72 -5.91 5.65
C GLN A 16 -7.86 -5.35 6.79
N ARG A 17 -8.36 -5.39 8.03
CA ARG A 17 -7.60 -5.01 9.22
C ARG A 17 -6.25 -5.74 9.31
N LEU A 18 -6.26 -7.05 9.07
CA LEU A 18 -5.04 -7.88 9.08
C LEU A 18 -4.06 -7.46 7.97
N GLY A 19 -4.59 -7.03 6.82
CA GLY A 19 -3.80 -6.47 5.73
C GLY A 19 -3.05 -5.21 6.14
N PHE A 20 -3.74 -4.29 6.83
CA PHE A 20 -3.14 -3.06 7.37
C PHE A 20 -2.09 -3.34 8.43
N GLU A 21 -2.41 -4.16 9.44
CA GLU A 21 -1.47 -4.49 10.52
C GLU A 21 -0.15 -5.08 9.96
N ARG A 22 -0.25 -5.98 8.98
CA ARG A 22 0.93 -6.57 8.32
C ARG A 22 1.69 -5.56 7.46
N THR A 23 0.99 -4.66 6.78
CA THR A 23 1.60 -3.62 5.94
C THR A 23 2.35 -2.60 6.77
N LEU A 24 1.73 -2.09 7.85
CA LEU A 24 2.38 -1.16 8.78
C LEU A 24 3.63 -1.75 9.42
N ARG A 25 3.57 -3.02 9.86
CA ARG A 25 4.76 -3.71 10.37
C ARG A 25 5.85 -3.82 9.31
N ALA A 26 5.51 -4.25 8.10
CA ALA A 26 6.48 -4.41 7.02
C ALA A 26 7.11 -3.07 6.59
N LEU A 27 6.37 -1.96 6.60
CA LEU A 27 6.92 -0.64 6.29
C LEU A 27 7.85 -0.14 7.41
N GLY A 28 7.48 -0.37 8.67
CA GLY A 28 8.32 -0.05 9.82
C GLY A 28 9.64 -0.83 9.84
N ASP A 29 9.60 -2.13 9.50
CA ASP A 29 10.79 -3.00 9.50
C ASP A 29 11.82 -2.62 8.42
N VAL A 30 11.40 -2.02 7.30
CA VAL A 30 12.29 -1.70 6.17
C VAL A 30 12.78 -0.24 6.21
N ALA A 31 12.36 0.55 7.21
CA ALA A 31 12.62 1.99 7.30
C ALA A 31 12.30 2.74 5.97
N LEU A 32 11.38 2.21 5.16
CA LEU A 32 10.86 2.82 3.93
C LEU A 32 9.79 3.84 4.26
N ALA A 33 9.91 4.57 5.37
CA ALA A 33 9.11 5.77 5.51
C ALA A 33 9.61 6.74 4.43
N PRO A 34 8.83 7.08 3.39
CA PRO A 34 9.17 8.21 2.54
C PRO A 34 9.52 9.40 3.43
N GLU A 35 10.45 10.26 3.01
CA GLU A 35 10.65 11.54 3.69
C GLU A 35 9.29 12.24 3.84
N GLY A 36 8.78 12.29 5.07
CA GLY A 36 7.40 12.72 5.38
C GLY A 36 6.57 11.74 6.21
N LEU A 37 6.92 10.44 6.29
CA LEU A 37 6.34 9.46 7.23
C LEU A 37 7.18 9.33 8.53
N ALA A 38 8.10 10.28 8.74
CA ALA A 38 8.96 10.36 9.92
C ALA A 38 8.23 11.01 11.10
N GLY A 39 7.28 10.26 11.67
CA GLY A 39 6.63 10.58 12.93
C GLY A 39 5.77 9.41 13.38
N ASP A 40 6.03 8.92 14.59
CA ASP A 40 5.24 7.90 15.30
C ASP A 40 3.72 8.21 15.34
N ASN A 41 3.35 9.45 15.03
CA ASN A 41 1.96 9.92 14.93
C ASN A 41 1.23 9.52 13.64
N ASP A 42 1.92 9.41 12.50
CA ASP A 42 1.26 9.13 11.22
C ASP A 42 0.91 7.63 11.10
N SER A 43 1.82 6.77 11.55
CA SER A 43 1.56 5.33 11.68
C SER A 43 0.44 5.04 12.69
N LEU A 44 0.38 5.78 13.80
CA LEU A 44 -0.71 5.72 14.77
C LEU A 44 -2.04 6.15 14.14
N TRP A 45 -2.05 7.25 13.37
CA TRP A 45 -3.26 7.72 12.69
C TRP A 45 -3.78 6.72 11.66
N VAL A 46 -2.89 6.13 10.85
CA VAL A 46 -3.26 5.06 9.91
C VAL A 46 -3.83 3.86 10.66
N SER A 47 -3.22 3.48 11.79
CA SER A 47 -3.71 2.38 12.63
C SER A 47 -5.11 2.65 13.17
N LEU A 48 -5.37 3.86 13.68
CA LEU A 48 -6.70 4.28 14.16
C LEU A 48 -7.75 4.25 13.04
N LEU A 49 -7.40 4.72 11.84
CA LEU A 49 -8.30 4.65 10.68
C LEU A 49 -8.62 3.19 10.32
N ALA A 50 -7.61 2.32 10.27
CA ALA A 50 -7.80 0.90 9.98
C ALA A 50 -8.64 0.19 11.06
N ASP A 51 -8.41 0.49 12.34
CA ASP A 51 -9.17 -0.05 13.47
C ASP A 51 -10.64 0.38 13.46
N SER A 52 -10.92 1.58 12.96
CA SER A 52 -12.29 2.09 12.79
C SER A 52 -13.02 1.51 11.56
N GLY A 53 -12.33 0.76 10.70
CA GLY A 53 -12.86 0.26 9.43
C GLY A 53 -12.81 1.27 8.27
N ALA A 54 -12.19 2.43 8.46
CA ALA A 54 -11.98 3.45 7.42
C ALA A 54 -10.83 3.07 6.47
N TYR A 55 -10.90 1.88 5.88
CA TYR A 55 -9.79 1.26 5.13
C TYR A 55 -9.33 2.06 3.91
N GLU A 56 -10.24 2.69 3.17
CA GLU A 56 -9.85 3.55 2.04
C GLU A 56 -9.06 4.77 2.51
N SER A 57 -9.50 5.41 3.60
CA SER A 57 -8.79 6.54 4.19
C SER A 57 -7.43 6.12 4.75
N ALA A 58 -7.37 4.97 5.41
CA ALA A 58 -6.11 4.40 5.91
C ALA A 58 -5.13 4.08 4.77
N ALA A 59 -5.61 3.54 3.63
CA ALA A 59 -4.77 3.25 2.47
C ALA A 59 -4.22 4.54 1.86
N LEU A 60 -5.07 5.55 1.66
CA LEU A 60 -4.65 6.84 1.11
C LEU A 60 -3.60 7.53 1.98
N ALA A 61 -3.75 7.45 3.32
CA ALA A 61 -2.78 8.00 4.25
C ALA A 61 -1.40 7.31 4.20
N LEU A 62 -1.31 6.10 3.65
CA LEU A 62 -0.02 5.42 3.42
C LEU A 62 0.63 5.76 2.09
N ILE A 63 -0.12 6.34 1.13
CA ILE A 63 0.42 6.71 -0.17
C ILE A 63 1.23 8.01 0.00
N PRO A 64 2.48 8.07 -0.50
CA PRO A 64 3.29 9.28 -0.39
C PRO A 64 2.58 10.48 -1.04
N PRO A 65 2.59 11.69 -0.42
CA PRO A 65 1.84 12.84 -0.93
C PRO A 65 2.17 13.24 -2.37
N ALA A 66 3.41 13.01 -2.82
CA ALA A 66 3.87 13.30 -4.17
C ALA A 66 3.73 12.12 -5.15
N ALA A 67 3.21 10.98 -4.71
CA ALA A 67 2.96 9.83 -5.58
C ALA A 67 1.70 10.04 -6.43
N ALA A 68 1.75 9.61 -7.68
CA ALA A 68 0.55 9.50 -8.50
C ALA A 68 -0.11 8.15 -8.24
N PHE A 69 -1.41 8.14 -7.97
CA PHE A 69 -2.17 6.92 -7.75
C PHE A 69 -3.52 6.95 -8.45
N SER A 70 -3.99 5.78 -8.85
CA SER A 70 -5.32 5.57 -9.42
C SER A 70 -5.85 4.20 -9.00
N GLY A 71 -7.16 4.01 -9.07
CA GLY A 71 -7.77 2.73 -8.79
C GLY A 71 -9.26 2.74 -9.08
N GLY A 72 -9.81 1.56 -9.34
CA GLY A 72 -11.20 1.44 -9.75
C GLY A 72 -11.71 0.01 -9.66
N ARG A 73 -13.03 -0.08 -9.80
CA ARG A 73 -13.75 -1.35 -9.86
C ARG A 73 -13.73 -1.88 -11.30
N LEU A 74 -13.44 -3.17 -11.44
CA LEU A 74 -13.47 -3.91 -12.70
C LEU A 74 -14.88 -4.45 -12.98
N GLU A 75 -15.13 -4.90 -14.21
CA GLU A 75 -16.44 -5.40 -14.65
C GLU A 75 -16.93 -6.61 -13.83
N ASP A 76 -16.01 -7.46 -13.41
CA ASP A 76 -16.28 -8.67 -12.60
C ASP A 76 -16.52 -8.36 -11.10
N GLY A 77 -16.43 -7.08 -10.70
CA GLY A 77 -16.59 -6.63 -9.33
C GLY A 77 -15.33 -6.68 -8.47
N ARG A 78 -14.18 -7.07 -9.01
CA ARG A 78 -12.86 -6.91 -8.38
C ARG A 78 -12.37 -5.47 -8.47
N PHE A 79 -11.23 -5.20 -7.86
CA PHE A 79 -10.59 -3.89 -7.87
C PHE A 79 -9.15 -4.00 -8.40
N SER A 80 -8.70 -2.96 -9.08
CA SER A 80 -7.30 -2.81 -9.47
C SER A 80 -6.85 -1.37 -9.24
N ALA A 81 -5.56 -1.19 -8.97
CA ALA A 81 -4.94 0.09 -8.68
C ALA A 81 -3.54 0.19 -9.28
N GLN A 82 -3.09 1.43 -9.46
CA GLN A 82 -1.73 1.77 -9.88
C GLN A 82 -1.15 2.82 -8.94
N ILE A 83 0.12 2.69 -8.60
CA ILE A 83 0.90 3.70 -7.87
C ILE A 83 2.22 3.93 -8.60
N VAL A 84 2.60 5.20 -8.71
CA VAL A 84 3.91 5.66 -9.19
C VAL A 84 4.50 6.56 -8.10
N LEU A 85 5.63 6.13 -7.54
CA LEU A 85 6.36 6.84 -6.48
C LEU A 85 7.09 8.07 -7.05
N PRO A 86 7.50 9.03 -6.19
CA PRO A 86 8.23 10.23 -6.63
C PRO A 86 9.55 9.94 -7.35
N SER A 87 10.19 8.80 -7.05
CA SER A 87 11.37 8.30 -7.76
C SER A 87 11.11 7.91 -9.22
N GLY A 88 9.84 7.73 -9.60
CA GLY A 88 9.40 7.15 -10.86
C GLY A 88 9.13 5.65 -10.81
N ALA A 89 9.47 4.97 -9.70
CA ALA A 89 9.16 3.55 -9.53
C ALA A 89 7.64 3.35 -9.43
N GLY A 90 7.09 2.57 -10.35
CA GLY A 90 5.64 2.34 -10.44
C GLY A 90 5.27 0.87 -10.55
N ALA A 91 4.10 0.53 -10.02
CA ALA A 91 3.52 -0.81 -10.09
C ALA A 91 1.99 -0.78 -10.08
N HIS A 92 1.42 -1.88 -10.56
CA HIS A 92 -0.01 -2.16 -10.52
C HIS A 92 -0.30 -3.25 -9.48
N SER A 93 -1.45 -3.16 -8.81
CA SER A 93 -2.07 -4.35 -8.23
C SER A 93 -2.62 -5.22 -9.34
N ARG A 94 -2.81 -6.50 -9.03
CA ARG A 94 -3.65 -7.38 -9.84
C ARG A 94 -5.11 -7.14 -9.47
N GLU A 95 -5.90 -8.20 -9.39
CA GLU A 95 -7.29 -8.18 -8.96
C GLU A 95 -7.37 -8.34 -7.44
N ALA A 96 -7.86 -7.32 -6.75
CA ALA A 96 -8.10 -7.34 -5.32
C ALA A 96 -9.59 -7.45 -5.00
N LYS A 97 -9.92 -7.96 -3.81
CA LYS A 97 -11.31 -8.02 -3.32
C LYS A 97 -11.83 -6.68 -2.77
N SER A 98 -10.96 -5.69 -2.54
CA SER A 98 -11.33 -4.33 -2.14
C SER A 98 -10.38 -3.30 -2.75
N LEU A 99 -10.86 -2.06 -2.89
CA LEU A 99 -10.07 -0.95 -3.44
C LEU A 99 -8.89 -0.59 -2.53
N ALA A 100 -9.10 -0.54 -1.21
CA ALA A 100 -8.04 -0.27 -0.25
C ALA A 100 -6.89 -1.30 -0.36
N MET A 101 -7.22 -2.59 -0.49
CA MET A 101 -6.21 -3.63 -0.66
C MET A 101 -5.52 -3.56 -2.03
N ALA A 102 -6.22 -3.12 -3.09
CA ALA A 102 -5.60 -2.86 -4.38
C ALA A 102 -4.53 -1.77 -4.25
N TRP A 103 -4.84 -0.65 -3.60
CA TRP A 103 -3.86 0.41 -3.36
C TRP A 103 -2.66 -0.06 -2.54
N LEU A 104 -2.88 -0.80 -1.43
CA LEU A 104 -1.77 -1.34 -0.65
C LEU A 104 -0.89 -2.30 -1.45
N ALA A 105 -1.50 -3.17 -2.26
CA ALA A 105 -0.75 -4.10 -3.10
C ALA A 105 0.09 -3.36 -4.17
N ALA A 106 -0.48 -2.35 -4.82
CA ALA A 106 0.25 -1.51 -5.77
C ALA A 106 1.41 -0.77 -5.08
N LEU A 107 1.18 -0.21 -3.89
CA LEU A 107 2.19 0.51 -3.11
C LEU A 107 3.35 -0.41 -2.74
N LEU A 108 3.05 -1.57 -2.17
CA LEU A 108 4.05 -2.56 -1.76
C LEU A 108 4.89 -3.06 -2.94
N ARG A 109 4.29 -3.21 -4.13
CA ARG A 109 5.02 -3.58 -5.35
C ARG A 109 5.89 -2.42 -5.86
N ALA A 110 5.40 -1.19 -5.80
CA ALA A 110 6.16 -0.02 -6.23
C ALA A 110 7.39 0.21 -5.33
N LEU A 111 7.23 0.11 -4.01
CA LEU A 111 8.33 0.19 -3.06
C LEU A 111 9.33 -0.96 -3.25
N ALA A 112 8.86 -2.18 -3.48
CA ALA A 112 9.74 -3.31 -3.78
C ALA A 112 10.59 -3.06 -5.03
N ARG A 113 10.00 -2.42 -6.04
CA ARG A 113 10.67 -2.09 -7.29
C ARG A 113 11.72 -0.99 -7.07
N GLU A 114 11.37 0.07 -6.35
CA GLU A 114 12.28 1.16 -5.98
C GLU A 114 13.53 0.61 -5.27
N MET A 115 13.34 -0.23 -4.24
CA MET A 115 14.46 -0.86 -3.53
C MET A 115 15.39 -1.67 -4.45
N ILE A 116 14.83 -2.41 -5.41
CA ILE A 116 15.61 -3.22 -6.36
C ILE A 116 16.38 -2.31 -7.32
N GLU A 117 15.77 -1.22 -7.76
CA GLU A 117 16.39 -0.24 -8.66
C GLU A 117 17.51 0.54 -7.95
N GLU A 118 17.30 0.96 -6.69
CA GLU A 118 18.32 1.59 -5.84
C GLU A 118 19.48 0.64 -5.52
N SER A 119 19.19 -0.62 -5.19
CA SER A 119 20.23 -1.63 -4.91
C SER A 119 21.12 -1.95 -6.12
N ARG A 120 20.71 -1.59 -7.35
CA ARG A 120 21.53 -1.76 -8.55
C ARG A 120 22.46 -0.57 -8.83
N LEU A 121 22.22 0.55 -8.18
CA LEU A 121 23.01 1.79 -8.32
C LEU A 121 24.16 1.86 -7.31
N HIS A 122 24.20 0.96 -6.34
CA HIS A 122 25.19 0.83 -5.27
C HIS A 122 25.97 -0.49 -5.39
#